data_AF-A0A8H9FW91-F1
#
_entry.id   AF-A0A8H9FW91-F1
#
_cell.length_a   1.000
_cell.length_b   1.000
_cell.length_c   1.000
_cell.angle_alpha   90.00
_cell.angle_beta   90.00
_cell.angle_gamma   90.00
#
_symmetry.space_group_name_H-M   'P 1'
#
loop_
_entity.id
_entity.type
_entity.pdbx_description
1 polymer ?
#
loop_
_entity_poly.entity_id
_entity_poly.type
_entity_poly.pdbx_seq_one_letter_code
_entity_poly.pdbx_strand_id
1 'polypeptide(L)' 'MPKQSRKSWSQLTPTQKRLVVLGGALQLTLQGAALRDLRRRRADEVKGPRWAWAAATFVNTLGPCAYFLFGRRHSLPAFD' A
#
# COMPACT_ATOMS: atom_id res chain seq x y z
N MET A 1 -32.78 -0.31 23.25
CA MET A 1 -31.50 -0.11 22.51
C MET A 1 -31.08 -1.43 21.89
N PRO A 2 -31.01 -1.58 20.55
CA PRO A 2 -30.52 -2.82 19.94
C PRO A 2 -29.04 -3.00 20.30
N LYS A 3 -28.73 -4.08 21.00
CA LYS A 3 -27.38 -4.46 21.43
C LYS A 3 -26.63 -4.92 20.18
N GLN A 4 -25.78 -4.05 19.60
CA GLN A 4 -24.94 -4.42 18.46
C GLN A 4 -24.04 -5.59 18.87
N SER A 5 -24.39 -6.80 18.43
CA SER A 5 -23.53 -7.96 18.58
C SER A 5 -22.32 -7.74 17.69
N ARG A 6 -21.13 -7.57 18.30
CA ARG A 6 -19.88 -7.52 17.53
C ARG A 6 -19.80 -8.84 16.77
N LYS A 7 -19.82 -8.77 15.43
CA LYS A 7 -19.68 -9.95 14.57
C LYS A 7 -18.36 -10.64 14.93
N SER A 8 -18.48 -11.79 15.58
CA SER A 8 -17.35 -12.64 15.93
C SER A 8 -16.76 -13.21 14.65
N TRP A 9 -15.42 -13.36 14.61
CA TRP A 9 -14.71 -13.99 13.49
C TRP A 9 -15.33 -15.34 13.12
N SER A 10 -15.85 -16.09 14.10
CA SER A 10 -16.51 -17.38 13.89
C SER A 10 -17.83 -17.30 13.13
N GLN A 11 -18.49 -16.12 13.09
CA GLN A 11 -19.75 -15.89 12.37
C GLN A 11 -19.56 -15.37 10.94
N LEU A 12 -18.32 -15.13 10.50
CA LEU A 12 -18.03 -14.76 9.12
C LEU A 12 -18.16 -15.99 8.20
N THR A 13 -18.79 -15.80 7.05
CA THR A 13 -18.83 -16.84 6.02
C THR A 13 -17.41 -17.17 5.54
N PRO A 14 -17.15 -18.39 5.03
CA PRO A 14 -15.84 -18.77 4.51
C PRO A 14 -15.30 -17.76 3.47
N THR A 15 -16.18 -17.21 2.64
CA THR A 15 -15.87 -16.17 1.66
C THR A 15 -15.41 -14.87 2.33
N GLN A 16 -16.10 -14.40 3.38
CA GLN A 16 -15.70 -13.19 4.10
C GLN A 16 -14.34 -13.33 4.76
N LYS A 17 -14.07 -14.47 5.41
CA LYS A 17 -12.74 -14.75 5.99
C LYS A 17 -11.65 -14.74 4.92
N ARG A 18 -11.89 -15.37 3.77
CA ARG A 18 -10.96 -15.37 2.63
C ARG A 18 -10.68 -13.96 2.13
N LEU A 19 -11.72 -13.14 1.95
CA LEU A 19 -11.55 -11.76 1.50
C LEU A 19 -10.73 -10.92 2.48
N VAL A 20 -10.95 -11.07 3.80
CA VAL A 20 -10.16 -10.38 4.83
C VAL A 20 -8.69 -10.80 4.78
N VAL A 21 -8.42 -12.11 4.69
CA VAL A 21 -7.05 -12.63 4.61
C VAL A 21 -6.35 -12.17 3.33
N LEU A 22 -7.03 -12.28 2.18
CA LEU A 22 -6.50 -11.84 0.89
C LEU A 22 -6.25 -10.34 0.85
N GLY A 23 -7.19 -9.53 1.35
CA GLY A 23 -7.04 -8.09 1.44
C GLY A 23 -5.87 -7.68 2.33
N GLY A 24 -5.73 -8.32 3.50
CA GLY A 24 -4.61 -8.08 4.41
C GLY A 24 -3.26 -8.48 3.80
N ALA A 25 -3.19 -9.64 3.15
CA ALA A 25 -1.98 -10.10 2.47
C ALA A 25 -1.59 -9.17 1.31
N LEU A 26 -2.56 -8.75 0.49
CA LEU A 26 -2.34 -7.79 -0.59
C LEU A 26 -1.83 -6.45 -0.05
N GLN A 27 -2.41 -5.96 1.05
CA GLN A 27 -1.98 -4.71 1.66
C GLN A 27 -0.55 -4.80 2.20
N LEU A 28 -0.20 -5.87 2.91
CA LEU A 28 1.15 -6.05 3.45
C LEU A 28 2.20 -6.22 2.35
N THR A 29 1.88 -6.98 1.30
CA THR A 29 2.79 -7.15 0.14
C THR A 29 2.99 -5.83 -0.59
N LEU A 30 1.92 -5.07 -0.84
CA LEU A 30 1.99 -3.77 -1.48
C LEU A 30 2.77 -2.75 -0.63
N GLN A 31 2.57 -2.73 0.69
CA GLN A 31 3.32 -1.90 1.63
C GLN A 31 4.81 -2.22 1.60
N GLY A 32 5.15 -3.51 1.69
CA GLY A 32 6.54 -3.98 1.65
C GLY A 32 7.21 -3.67 0.32
N ALA A 33 6.49 -3.84 -0.80
CA ALA A 33 6.96 -3.50 -2.13
C ALA A 33 7.22 -2.00 -2.28
N ALA A 34 6.31 -1.14 -1.79
CA ALA A 34 6.46 0.31 -1.85
C ALA A 34 7.68 0.78 -1.03
N LEU A 35 7.85 0.29 0.19
CA LEU A 35 9.02 0.61 1.02
C LEU A 35 10.33 0.07 0.42
N ARG A 36 10.31 -1.13 -0.17
CA ARG A 36 11.48 -1.71 -0.84
C ARG A 36 11.87 -0.92 -2.09
N ASP A 37 10.90 -0.54 -2.91
CA ASP A 37 11.11 0.28 -4.11
C ASP A 37 11.65 1.67 -3.71
N LEU A 38 11.05 2.30 -2.70
CA LEU A 38 11.51 3.59 -2.17
C LEU A 38 12.93 3.54 -1.59
N ARG A 39 13.30 2.42 -0.95
CA ARG A 39 14.66 2.17 -0.46
C ARG A 39 15.68 1.96 -1.58
N ARG A 40 15.28 1.36 -2.70
CA ARG A 40 16.16 1.09 -3.83
C ARG A 40 16.33 2.29 -4.75
N ARG A 41 15.28 3.10 -4.94
CA ARG A 41 15.31 4.28 -5.82
C ARG A 41 16.11 5.43 -5.23
N ARG A 42 16.96 6.06 -6.03
CA ARG A 42 17.66 7.30 -5.64
C ARG A 42 16.69 8.49 -5.63
N ALA A 43 17.02 9.58 -4.93
CA ALA A 43 16.05 10.66 -4.64
C ALA A 43 15.58 11.39 -5.92
N ASP A 44 16.42 11.36 -6.94
CA ASP A 44 16.24 11.80 -8.32
C ASP A 44 15.16 11.01 -9.08
N GLU A 45 14.91 9.75 -8.71
CA GLU A 45 13.92 8.87 -9.36
C GLU A 45 12.54 8.91 -8.69
N VAL A 46 12.35 9.76 -7.69
CA VAL A 46 11.10 9.93 -6.94
C VAL A 46 10.63 11.38 -7.10
N LYS A 47 9.34 11.58 -7.37
CA LYS A 47 8.76 12.94 -7.49
C LYS A 47 8.59 13.55 -6.11
N GLY A 48 9.58 14.33 -5.67
CA GLY A 48 9.55 15.05 -4.38
C GLY A 48 10.27 14.32 -3.24
N PRO A 49 10.12 14.78 -1.99
CA PRO A 49 10.88 14.26 -0.87
C PRO A 49 10.53 12.80 -0.56
N ARG A 50 11.57 11.94 -0.51
CA ARG A 50 11.43 10.50 -0.29
C ARG A 50 10.69 10.16 1.01
N TRP A 51 10.92 10.93 2.08
CA TRP A 51 10.27 10.71 3.37
C TRP A 51 8.75 10.99 3.33
N ALA A 52 8.30 11.93 2.49
CA ALA A 52 6.88 12.23 2.33
C ALA A 52 6.16 11.05 1.67
N TRP A 53 6.79 10.42 0.67
CA TRP A 53 6.27 9.19 0.08
C TRP A 53 6.30 8.01 1.05
N ALA A 54 7.33 7.90 1.89
CA ALA A 54 7.35 6.91 2.97
C ALA A 54 6.13 7.09 3.89
N ALA A 55 5.87 8.31 4.37
CA ALA A 55 4.71 8.62 5.21
C ALA A 55 3.38 8.35 4.46
N ALA A 56 3.29 8.74 3.19
CA ALA A 56 2.11 8.55 2.37
C ALA A 56 1.73 7.07 2.26
N THR A 57 2.70 6.16 2.13
CA THR A 57 2.41 4.72 2.07
C THR A 57 1.73 4.16 3.32
N PHE A 58 1.79 4.83 4.48
CA PHE A 58 1.06 4.38 5.68
C PHE A 58 -0.42 4.76 5.68
N VAL A 59 -0.89 5.56 4.72
CA VAL A 59 -2.30 5.93 4.59
C VAL A 59 -3.08 4.81 3.90
N ASN A 60 -3.42 3.77 4.67
CA ASN A 60 -4.20 2.60 4.22
C ASN A 60 -3.64 2.03 2.90
N THR A 61 -4.48 1.46 2.03
CA THR A 61 -4.10 0.95 0.70
C THR A 61 -3.97 2.09 -0.33
N LEU A 62 -4.52 3.27 -0.06
CA LEU A 62 -4.46 4.42 -0.96
C LEU A 62 -3.03 4.97 -1.08
N GLY A 63 -2.29 4.98 0.03
CA GLY A 63 -0.91 5.44 0.10
C GLY A 63 0.05 4.74 -0.86
N PRO A 64 0.17 3.41 -0.78
CA PRO A 64 1.00 2.63 -1.69
C PRO A 64 0.56 2.75 -3.16
N CYS A 65 -0.76 2.75 -3.42
CA CYS A 65 -1.30 2.99 -4.75
C CYS A 65 -0.87 4.36 -5.30
N ALA A 66 -1.01 5.43 -4.51
CA ALA A 66 -0.59 6.77 -4.89
C ALA A 66 0.92 6.85 -5.15
N TYR A 67 1.74 6.15 -4.37
CA TYR A 67 3.19 6.08 -4.60
C TYR A 67 3.53 5.45 -5.95
N PHE A 68 2.94 4.30 -6.27
CA PHE A 68 3.23 3.60 -7.53
C PHE A 68 2.72 4.36 -8.76
N LEU A 69 1.60 5.07 -8.64
CA LEU A 69 0.99 5.85 -9.72
C LEU A 69 1.66 7.22 -9.93
N PHE A 70 1.96 7.94 -8.86
CA PHE A 70 2.39 9.35 -8.93
C PHE A 70 3.79 9.61 -8.37
N GLY A 71 4.27 8.76 -7.45
CA GLY A 71 5.55 8.94 -6.77
C GLY A 71 6.76 8.53 -7.58
N ARG A 72 6.62 7.58 -8.51
CA ARG A 72 7.72 7.11 -9.37
C ARG A 72 7.98 8.10 -10.51
N ARG A 73 9.24 8.50 -10.67
CA ARG A 73 9.75 9.12 -11.90
C ARG A 73 10.26 8.00 -12.80
N HIS A 74 9.67 7.84 -13.98
CA HIS A 74 10.32 7.08 -15.04
C HIS A 74 11.43 7.97 -15.57
N SER A 75 12.66 7.69 -15.15
CA SER A 75 13.83 8.16 -15.87
C SER A 75 13.74 7.52 -17.24
N LEU A 76 13.26 8.27 -18.24
CA LEU A 76 13.58 7.93 -19.62
C LEU A 76 15.11 7.91 -19.68
N PRO A 77 15.75 6.82 -20.16
CA PRO A 77 17.17 6.91 -20.46
C PRO A 77 17.32 8.11 -21.39
N ALA A 78 18.14 9.08 -20.99
CA ALA A 78 18.63 10.05 -21.95
C ALA A 78 19.29 9.20 -23.03
N PHE A 79 18.76 9.24 -24.24
CA PHE A 79 19.53 8.80 -25.39
C PHE A 79 20.46 9.98 -25.70
N ASP A 80 21.63 9.98 -25.08
CA ASP A 80 22.80 10.74 -25.52
C ASP A 80 23.43 10.13 -26.78
#